data_AF-A0A2N0W0B8-F1
#
_entry.id   AF-A0A2N0W0B8-F1
#
_cell.length_a   1.000
_cell.length_b   1.000
_cell.length_c   1.000
_cell.angle_alpha   90.00
_cell.angle_beta   90.00
_cell.angle_gamma   90.00
#
_symmetry.space_group_name_H-M   'P 1'
#
loop_
_entity.id
_entity.type
_entity.pdbx_description
1 polymer ?
#
loop_
_entity_poly.entity_id
_entity_poly.type
_entity_poly.pdbx_seq_one_letter_code
_entity_poly.pdbx_strand_id
1 'polypeptide(L)'
;MPRLSVLISLPALIASVFLLTGCPPPPDLTQWQRPHTSIDETRVAMGQCGVPLPGPEPDFTDNETVLYYQCMEGKGFTYKHDFHICDVNKNAPACVAKQQGYPVSQKQLEALPFVADGGFYSIKPGSGVDESQFIRWRKAGASLHFSHAVENDKLALQTMYECGYPNPLGSVSYLPTVLKAAQVQQCMLDKGFEPKDKLILVCRNYPQVTGCRT
;
A
#
# COMPACT_ATOMS: atom_id res chain seq x y z
N MET A 1 38.83 12.55 -58.67
CA MET A 1 37.51 12.41 -59.34
C MET A 1 37.66 11.32 -60.39
N PRO A 2 36.80 10.27 -60.39
CA PRO A 2 35.45 10.37 -60.95
C PRO A 2 34.34 9.85 -60.01
N ARG A 3 33.09 10.17 -60.39
CA ARG A 3 31.82 9.75 -59.77
C ARG A 3 31.35 8.40 -60.34
N LEU A 4 30.56 7.65 -59.57
CA LEU A 4 29.32 7.04 -60.08
C LEU A 4 28.39 6.65 -58.92
N SER A 5 27.12 7.04 -59.07
CA SER A 5 25.98 6.78 -58.19
C SER A 5 25.44 5.34 -58.34
N VAL A 6 24.75 4.80 -57.33
CA VAL A 6 23.32 4.37 -57.40
C VAL A 6 22.88 3.73 -56.07
N LEU A 7 21.63 4.04 -55.73
CA LEU A 7 20.77 3.72 -54.58
C LEU A 7 20.42 2.23 -54.38
N ILE A 8 19.68 2.01 -53.26
CA ILE A 8 18.78 0.89 -52.87
C ILE A 8 19.51 -0.11 -51.96
N SER A 9 19.13 -0.37 -50.70
CA SER A 9 17.79 -0.57 -50.10
C SER A 9 17.85 -0.48 -48.56
N LEU A 10 16.80 0.07 -47.94
CA LEU A 10 16.45 -0.14 -46.54
C LEU A 10 16.32 -1.65 -46.23
N PRO A 11 16.56 -2.05 -44.97
CA PRO A 11 15.40 -2.45 -44.18
C PRO A 11 15.29 -1.59 -42.92
N ALA A 12 14.17 -0.89 -42.82
CA ALA A 12 13.57 -0.64 -41.54
C ALA A 12 13.32 -2.00 -40.88
N LEU A 13 13.83 -2.22 -39.67
CA LEU A 13 13.19 -3.01 -38.62
C LEU A 13 14.09 -3.10 -37.36
N ILE A 14 13.50 -2.67 -36.25
CA ILE A 14 13.79 -3.13 -34.88
C ILE A 14 14.97 -2.46 -34.17
N ALA A 15 14.84 -1.16 -33.92
CA ALA A 15 14.94 -0.68 -32.52
C ALA A 15 13.68 0.13 -32.20
N SER A 16 12.56 -0.47 -32.59
CA SER A 16 11.23 -0.15 -32.12
C SER A 16 11.25 -0.07 -30.59
N VAL A 17 10.81 1.08 -30.08
CA VAL A 17 9.93 1.13 -28.91
C VAL A 17 10.57 0.64 -27.59
N PHE A 18 11.51 1.42 -27.04
CA PHE A 18 11.53 1.64 -25.58
C PHE A 18 10.76 2.93 -25.22
N LEU A 19 9.70 3.20 -25.98
CA LEU A 19 8.63 4.07 -25.55
C LEU A 19 7.63 3.20 -24.78
N LEU A 20 7.44 3.54 -23.50
CA LEU A 20 6.12 3.53 -22.85
C LEU A 20 5.58 2.22 -22.25
N THR A 21 6.44 1.35 -21.72
CA THR A 21 6.06 0.63 -20.49
C THR A 21 7.09 0.96 -19.44
N GLY A 22 6.76 1.92 -18.57
CA GLY A 22 7.56 2.21 -17.38
C GLY A 22 7.59 0.96 -16.52
N CYS A 23 8.59 0.11 -16.71
CA CYS A 23 8.86 -0.97 -15.78
C CYS A 23 9.02 -0.30 -14.40
N PRO A 24 8.14 -0.63 -13.44
CA PRO A 24 8.26 -0.07 -12.11
C PRO A 24 9.67 -0.34 -11.57
N PRO A 25 10.27 0.64 -10.87
CA PRO A 25 11.67 0.57 -10.48
C PRO A 25 11.90 -0.70 -9.66
N PRO A 26 13.03 -1.40 -9.87
CA PRO A 26 13.37 -2.54 -9.03
C PRO A 26 13.54 -2.08 -7.57
N PRO A 27 13.32 -2.96 -6.60
CA PRO A 27 13.64 -2.70 -5.20
C PRO A 27 15.06 -2.16 -5.04
N ASP A 28 15.26 -1.14 -4.21
CA ASP A 28 16.58 -0.57 -3.96
C ASP A 28 17.42 -1.52 -3.09
N LEU A 29 18.21 -2.35 -3.76
CA LEU A 29 19.09 -3.35 -3.15
C LEU A 29 20.19 -2.72 -2.28
N THR A 30 20.40 -1.40 -2.34
CA THR A 30 21.46 -0.73 -1.59
C THR A 30 21.01 -0.31 -0.19
N GLN A 31 19.73 -0.39 0.14
CA GLN A 31 19.19 0.03 1.44
C GLN A 31 19.58 -0.92 2.59
N TRP A 32 19.86 -2.18 2.26
CA TRP A 32 20.23 -3.21 3.22
C TRP A 32 21.74 -3.44 3.24
N GLN A 33 22.29 -3.58 4.44
CA GLN A 33 23.71 -3.76 4.66
C GLN A 33 23.97 -4.97 5.54
N ARG A 34 24.99 -5.75 5.16
CA ARG A 34 25.56 -6.81 5.98
C ARG A 34 27.04 -6.95 5.59
N PRO A 35 27.97 -7.11 6.55
CA PRO A 35 29.39 -7.28 6.24
C PRO A 35 29.62 -8.39 5.21
N HIS A 36 30.57 -8.16 4.30
CA HIS A 36 31.01 -9.13 3.29
C HIS A 36 29.90 -9.70 2.39
N THR A 37 28.82 -8.94 2.17
CA THR A 37 27.69 -9.38 1.34
C THR A 37 27.63 -8.60 0.03
N SER A 38 27.41 -9.32 -1.08
CA SER A 38 27.23 -8.77 -2.42
C SER A 38 25.79 -8.30 -2.69
N ILE A 39 25.61 -7.47 -3.71
CA ILE A 39 24.27 -7.03 -4.17
C ILE A 39 23.38 -8.21 -4.55
N ASP A 40 23.97 -9.26 -5.14
CA ASP A 40 23.23 -10.46 -5.54
C ASP A 40 22.75 -11.26 -4.33
N GLU A 41 23.56 -11.36 -3.28
CA GLU A 41 23.13 -11.97 -2.02
C GLU A 41 22.05 -11.15 -1.31
N THR A 42 22.13 -9.82 -1.35
CA THR A 42 21.05 -8.95 -0.86
C THR A 42 19.76 -9.20 -1.65
N ARG A 43 19.84 -9.30 -2.98
CA ARG A 43 18.69 -9.62 -3.84
C ARG A 43 18.07 -10.96 -3.46
N VAL A 44 18.89 -12.00 -3.27
CA VAL A 44 18.41 -13.33 -2.85
C VAL A 44 17.75 -13.26 -1.47
N ALA A 45 18.33 -12.52 -0.52
CA ALA A 45 17.76 -12.35 0.81
C ALA A 45 16.40 -11.64 0.79
N MET A 46 16.29 -10.54 0.04
CA MET A 46 15.02 -9.82 -0.17
C MET A 46 13.98 -10.74 -0.82
N GLY A 47 14.40 -11.55 -1.81
CA GLY A 47 13.56 -12.56 -2.45
C GLY A 47 13.00 -13.58 -1.47
N GLN A 48 13.85 -14.08 -0.58
CA GLN A 48 13.45 -14.99 0.50
C GLN A 48 12.55 -14.33 1.55
N CYS A 49 12.55 -13.00 1.64
CA CYS A 49 11.69 -12.24 2.55
C CYS A 49 10.40 -11.72 1.89
N GLY A 50 10.05 -12.22 0.71
CA GLY A 50 8.76 -11.96 0.06
C GLY A 50 8.78 -10.89 -1.02
N VAL A 51 9.94 -10.36 -1.40
CA VAL A 51 10.06 -9.41 -2.52
C VAL A 51 10.17 -10.21 -3.83
N PRO A 52 9.20 -10.14 -4.76
CA PRO A 52 9.26 -10.81 -6.05
C PRO A 52 10.41 -10.25 -6.89
N LEU A 53 11.44 -11.07 -7.14
CA LEU A 53 12.64 -10.70 -7.88
C LEU A 53 12.90 -11.72 -9.01
N PRO A 54 13.16 -11.27 -10.26
CA PRO A 54 13.18 -9.87 -10.71
C PRO A 54 11.76 -9.30 -10.83
N GLY A 55 11.59 -8.01 -10.55
CA GLY A 55 10.29 -7.34 -10.59
C GLY A 55 10.29 -6.08 -9.73
N PRO A 56 9.20 -5.31 -9.74
CA PRO A 56 9.04 -4.22 -8.80
C PRO A 56 8.84 -4.71 -7.38
N GLU A 57 9.13 -3.82 -6.43
CA GLU A 57 8.65 -3.98 -5.08
C GLU A 57 7.11 -3.92 -5.09
N PRO A 58 6.43 -4.91 -4.48
CA PRO A 58 4.98 -4.90 -4.40
C PRO A 58 4.54 -3.82 -3.41
N ASP A 59 3.33 -3.33 -3.59
CA ASP A 59 2.69 -2.47 -2.61
C ASP A 59 2.41 -3.26 -1.32
N PHE A 60 3.26 -3.03 -0.32
CA PHE A 60 3.12 -3.61 1.01
C PHE A 60 2.27 -2.72 1.90
N THR A 61 1.51 -3.37 2.77
CA THR A 61 0.91 -2.71 3.94
C THR A 61 1.97 -2.46 5.00
N ASP A 62 1.63 -1.65 5.99
CA ASP A 62 2.50 -1.40 7.13
C ASP A 62 2.97 -2.70 7.80
N ASN A 63 2.06 -3.68 7.97
CA ASN A 63 2.42 -4.95 8.60
C ASN A 63 3.25 -5.87 7.69
N GLU A 64 2.96 -5.91 6.39
CA GLU A 64 3.78 -6.66 5.42
C GLU A 64 5.20 -6.05 5.33
N THR A 65 5.29 -4.72 5.34
CA THR A 65 6.57 -4.00 5.41
C THR A 65 7.33 -4.36 6.68
N VAL A 66 6.68 -4.36 7.84
CA VAL A 66 7.32 -4.78 9.10
C VAL A 66 7.82 -6.22 9.03
N LEU A 67 7.02 -7.16 8.51
CA LEU A 67 7.40 -8.56 8.38
C LEU A 67 8.62 -8.73 7.46
N TYR A 68 8.64 -8.00 6.34
CA TYR A 68 9.78 -7.95 5.43
C TYR A 68 11.05 -7.46 6.13
N TYR A 69 10.97 -6.35 6.86
CA TYR A 69 12.10 -5.80 7.61
C TYR A 69 12.61 -6.77 8.68
N GLN A 70 11.70 -7.36 9.47
CA GLN A 70 12.04 -8.34 10.50
C GLN A 70 12.69 -9.60 9.90
N CYS A 71 12.27 -10.04 8.70
CA CYS A 71 12.91 -11.13 7.99
C CYS A 71 14.35 -10.79 7.58
N MET A 72 14.57 -9.59 7.04
CA MET A 72 15.91 -9.12 6.66
C MET A 72 16.83 -8.99 7.87
N GLU A 73 16.34 -8.43 8.97
CA GLU A 73 17.04 -8.38 10.27
C GLU A 73 17.39 -9.79 10.77
N GLY A 74 16.47 -10.74 10.68
CA GLY A 74 16.71 -12.14 11.04
C GLY A 74 17.77 -12.83 10.17
N LYS A 75 18.03 -12.33 8.96
CA LYS A 75 19.13 -12.76 8.07
C LYS A 75 20.44 -12.01 8.32
N GLY A 76 20.49 -11.17 9.36
CA GLY A 76 21.66 -10.40 9.77
C GLY A 76 21.90 -9.13 8.95
N PHE A 77 20.90 -8.67 8.19
CA PHE A 77 20.98 -7.37 7.52
C PHE A 77 20.52 -6.25 8.45
N THR A 78 21.10 -5.07 8.29
CA THR A 78 20.62 -3.83 8.89
C THR A 78 20.14 -2.88 7.80
N TYR A 79 19.09 -2.12 8.08
CA TYR A 79 18.67 -1.05 7.19
C TYR A 79 19.60 0.16 7.38
N LYS A 80 19.85 0.90 6.29
CA LYS A 80 20.68 2.12 6.35
C LYS A 80 20.18 3.13 7.39
N HIS A 81 21.10 3.96 7.87
CA HIS A 81 20.82 5.10 8.75
C HIS A 81 20.16 4.73 10.08
N ASP A 82 20.44 3.53 10.61
CA ASP A 82 19.91 3.04 11.89
C ASP A 82 18.37 3.12 11.97
N PHE A 83 17.69 2.96 10.84
CA PHE A 83 16.24 3.00 10.78
C PHE A 83 15.64 1.70 11.35
N HIS A 84 14.72 1.86 12.30
CA HIS A 84 13.98 0.75 12.91
C HIS A 84 12.49 0.86 12.55
N ILE A 85 11.99 -0.11 11.78
CA ILE A 85 10.61 -0.06 11.24
C ILE A 85 9.54 0.02 12.33
N CYS A 86 9.79 -0.55 13.51
CA CYS A 86 8.84 -0.55 14.61
C CYS A 86 8.74 0.78 15.36
N ASP A 87 9.69 1.70 15.17
CA ASP A 87 9.59 3.05 15.74
C ASP A 87 8.49 3.87 15.04
N VAL A 88 8.28 3.61 13.75
CA VAL A 88 7.22 4.23 12.94
C VAL A 88 5.93 3.40 12.90
N ASN A 89 6.04 2.06 12.94
CA ASN A 89 4.91 1.13 12.82
C ASN A 89 4.60 0.37 14.13
N LYS A 90 4.75 1.03 15.28
CA LYS A 90 4.61 0.42 16.62
C LYS A 90 3.33 -0.41 16.84
N ASN A 91 2.23 -0.02 16.17
CA ASN A 91 0.93 -0.69 16.31
C ASN A 91 0.70 -1.79 15.27
N ALA A 92 1.61 -1.99 14.31
CA ALA A 92 1.52 -3.11 13.39
C ALA A 92 1.61 -4.42 14.19
N PRO A 93 0.74 -5.42 13.92
CA PRO A 93 0.73 -6.68 14.66
C PRO A 93 2.09 -7.37 14.77
N ALA A 94 2.92 -7.31 13.73
CA ALA A 94 4.27 -7.88 13.75
C ALA A 94 5.23 -7.15 14.70
N CYS A 95 5.10 -5.82 14.87
CA CYS A 95 5.87 -5.08 15.86
C CYS A 95 5.39 -5.39 17.28
N VAL A 96 4.07 -5.47 17.49
CA VAL A 96 3.48 -5.86 18.77
C VAL A 96 3.92 -7.28 19.17
N ALA A 97 3.89 -8.23 18.24
CA ALA A 97 4.36 -9.60 18.46
C ALA A 97 5.85 -9.64 18.87
N LYS A 98 6.70 -8.91 18.16
CA LYS A 98 8.14 -8.81 18.45
C LYS A 98 8.39 -8.21 19.84
N GLN A 99 7.65 -7.16 20.20
CA GLN A 99 7.79 -6.50 21.49
C GLN A 99 7.35 -7.37 22.67
N GLN A 100 6.23 -8.09 22.54
CA GLN A 100 5.71 -8.93 23.63
C GLN A 100 6.39 -10.33 23.70
N GLY A 101 7.10 -10.74 22.65
CA GLY A 101 7.82 -12.01 22.58
C GLY A 101 6.97 -13.24 22.24
N TYR A 102 5.70 -13.05 21.85
CA TYR A 102 4.79 -14.11 21.42
C TYR A 102 3.77 -13.59 20.39
N PRO A 103 3.09 -14.46 19.62
CA PRO A 103 2.13 -14.04 18.60
C PRO A 103 0.95 -13.21 19.16
N VAL A 104 0.48 -12.24 18.37
CA VAL A 104 -0.72 -11.45 18.71
C VAL A 104 -1.95 -12.35 18.63
N SER A 105 -2.70 -12.43 19.73
CA SER A 105 -4.00 -13.14 19.75
C SER A 105 -5.04 -12.40 18.92
N GLN A 106 -6.10 -13.09 18.47
CA GLN A 106 -7.18 -12.48 17.69
C GLN A 106 -7.80 -11.28 18.40
N LYS A 107 -8.08 -11.38 19.71
CA LYS A 107 -8.61 -10.28 20.52
C LYS A 107 -7.68 -9.08 20.55
N GLN A 108 -6.36 -9.29 20.66
CA GLN A 108 -5.39 -8.21 20.62
C GLN A 108 -5.37 -7.56 19.23
N LEU A 109 -5.30 -8.36 18.17
CA LEU A 109 -5.31 -7.88 16.78
C LEU A 109 -6.52 -6.97 16.52
N GLU A 110 -7.70 -7.43 16.89
CA GLU A 110 -8.96 -6.71 16.71
C GLU A 110 -9.05 -5.39 17.49
N ALA A 111 -8.27 -5.27 18.57
CA ALA A 111 -8.20 -4.08 19.41
C ALA A 111 -7.10 -3.08 18.99
N LEU A 112 -6.18 -3.48 18.09
CA LEU A 112 -5.14 -2.58 17.60
C LEU A 112 -5.76 -1.42 16.80
N PRO A 113 -5.17 -0.21 16.84
CA PRO A 113 -5.63 0.90 16.02
C PRO A 113 -5.34 0.64 14.54
N PHE A 114 -6.25 1.08 13.68
CA PHE A 114 -6.11 0.98 12.22
C PHE A 114 -5.95 2.36 11.58
N VAL A 115 -4.87 2.53 10.81
CA VAL A 115 -4.38 3.83 10.33
C VAL A 115 -4.25 3.93 8.80
N ALA A 116 -4.49 2.85 8.06
CA ALA A 116 -4.34 2.89 6.60
C ALA A 116 -5.48 3.64 5.89
N ASP A 117 -6.66 3.74 6.52
CA ASP A 117 -7.83 4.41 5.95
C ASP A 117 -7.98 5.85 6.46
N GLY A 118 -7.55 6.79 5.63
CA GLY A 118 -7.64 8.22 5.92
C GLY A 118 -9.07 8.75 6.10
N GLY A 119 -10.11 8.00 5.71
CA GLY A 119 -11.51 8.41 5.93
C GLY A 119 -11.89 8.57 7.41
N PHE A 120 -11.09 8.03 8.33
CA PHE A 120 -11.31 8.16 9.77
C PHE A 120 -10.56 9.33 10.43
N TYR A 121 -9.68 10.00 9.69
CA TYR A 121 -8.80 11.02 10.24
C TYR A 121 -9.51 12.37 10.42
N SER A 122 -8.96 13.22 11.29
CA SER A 122 -9.40 14.60 11.44
C SER A 122 -8.71 15.52 10.44
N ILE A 123 -9.42 16.57 10.03
CA ILE A 123 -8.86 17.66 9.24
C ILE A 123 -8.35 18.73 10.19
N LYS A 124 -7.06 19.10 10.06
CA LYS A 124 -6.49 20.19 10.85
C LYS A 124 -7.03 21.53 10.35
N PRO A 125 -7.56 22.40 11.22
CA PRO A 125 -7.98 23.74 10.83
C PRO A 125 -6.84 24.50 10.16
N GLY A 126 -7.14 25.17 9.03
CA GLY A 126 -6.14 25.96 8.28
C GLY A 126 -5.14 25.16 7.45
N SER A 127 -5.29 23.84 7.33
CA SER A 127 -4.39 22.99 6.52
C SER A 127 -4.61 23.10 5.00
N GLY A 128 -5.67 23.77 4.56
CA GLY A 128 -6.07 23.81 3.13
C GLY A 128 -6.62 22.49 2.60
N VAL A 129 -6.79 21.51 3.48
CA VAL A 129 -7.38 20.19 3.20
C VAL A 129 -8.90 20.27 3.42
N ASP A 130 -9.66 19.64 2.53
CA ASP A 130 -11.11 19.53 2.64
C ASP A 130 -11.58 18.07 2.71
N GLU A 131 -12.87 17.89 3.01
CA GLU A 131 -13.52 16.58 3.18
C GLU A 131 -13.40 15.67 1.95
N SER A 132 -13.39 16.22 0.73
CA SER A 132 -13.34 15.42 -0.50
C SER A 132 -12.04 14.59 -0.58
N GLN A 133 -10.96 15.11 -0.01
CA GLN A 133 -9.66 14.43 0.03
C GLN A 133 -9.65 13.19 0.95
N PHE A 134 -10.66 13.05 1.80
CA PHE A 134 -10.82 11.94 2.74
C PHE A 134 -11.77 10.85 2.20
N ILE A 135 -12.34 11.06 1.01
CA ILE A 135 -13.17 10.06 0.34
C ILE A 135 -12.27 9.00 -0.29
N ARG A 136 -12.17 7.84 0.35
CA ARG A 136 -11.31 6.72 -0.06
C ARG A 136 -12.03 5.63 -0.87
N TRP A 137 -13.31 5.84 -1.19
CA TRP A 137 -14.17 4.83 -1.82
C TRP A 137 -14.75 5.33 -3.15
N ARG A 138 -15.19 4.39 -3.98
CA ARG A 138 -15.98 4.65 -5.20
C ARG A 138 -16.93 3.49 -5.46
N LYS A 139 -17.98 3.72 -6.25
CA LYS A 139 -18.85 2.62 -6.68
C LYS A 139 -18.05 1.64 -7.54
N ALA A 140 -18.18 0.35 -7.28
CA ALA A 140 -17.48 -0.67 -8.08
C ALA A 140 -17.88 -0.55 -9.55
N GLY A 141 -16.87 -0.56 -10.45
CA GLY A 141 -17.08 -0.40 -11.88
C GLY A 141 -17.36 1.04 -12.35
N ALA A 142 -17.36 2.04 -11.46
CA ALA A 142 -17.49 3.43 -11.86
C ALA A 142 -16.29 3.90 -12.70
N SER A 143 -16.52 4.89 -13.58
CA SER A 143 -15.47 5.46 -14.42
C SER A 143 -14.35 6.07 -13.59
N LEU A 144 -13.11 5.76 -13.96
CA LEU A 144 -11.90 6.33 -13.34
C LEU A 144 -11.50 7.67 -13.95
N HIS A 145 -12.18 8.09 -15.02
CA HIS A 145 -11.87 9.34 -15.69
C HIS A 145 -12.22 10.52 -14.78
N PHE A 146 -11.32 11.50 -14.71
CA PHE A 146 -11.39 12.63 -13.76
C PHE A 146 -12.71 13.42 -13.87
N SER A 147 -13.36 13.44 -15.04
CA SER A 147 -14.66 14.10 -15.25
C SER A 147 -15.78 13.52 -14.39
N HIS A 148 -15.65 12.29 -13.91
CA HIS A 148 -16.63 11.63 -13.05
C HIS A 148 -16.24 11.66 -11.56
N ALA A 149 -15.10 12.26 -11.20
CA ALA A 149 -14.59 12.22 -9.83
C ALA A 149 -15.61 12.79 -8.82
N VAL A 150 -16.20 13.95 -9.13
CA VAL A 150 -17.15 14.63 -8.23
C VAL A 150 -18.43 13.82 -8.02
N GLU A 151 -18.96 13.21 -9.08
CA GLU A 151 -20.17 12.37 -9.00
C GLU A 151 -19.90 11.09 -8.20
N ASN A 152 -18.77 10.43 -8.48
CA ASN A 152 -18.32 9.24 -7.76
C ASN A 152 -18.14 9.53 -6.26
N ASP A 153 -17.51 10.67 -5.96
CA ASP A 153 -17.23 11.09 -4.60
C ASP A 153 -18.51 11.41 -3.83
N LYS A 154 -19.49 12.08 -4.46
CA LYS A 154 -20.79 12.36 -3.84
C LYS A 154 -21.52 11.06 -3.46
N LEU A 155 -21.52 10.07 -4.35
CA LEU A 155 -22.16 8.78 -4.12
C LEU A 155 -21.43 7.98 -3.02
N ALA A 156 -20.10 8.00 -3.04
CA ALA A 156 -19.28 7.34 -2.02
C ALA A 156 -19.47 7.97 -0.65
N LEU A 157 -19.45 9.31 -0.55
CA LEU A 157 -19.55 10.04 0.71
C LEU A 157 -20.84 9.73 1.46
N GLN A 158 -21.98 9.75 0.76
CA GLN A 158 -23.26 9.38 1.35
C GLN A 158 -23.20 7.96 1.96
N THR A 159 -22.62 7.02 1.22
CA THR A 159 -22.53 5.63 1.66
C THR A 159 -21.54 5.46 2.82
N MET A 160 -20.43 6.21 2.82
CA MET A 160 -19.47 6.23 3.91
C MET A 160 -20.16 6.61 5.23
N TYR A 161 -20.97 7.66 5.23
CA TYR A 161 -21.73 8.04 6.42
C TYR A 161 -22.72 6.96 6.86
N GLU A 162 -23.46 6.36 5.92
CA GLU A 162 -24.38 5.25 6.22
C GLU A 162 -23.66 4.04 6.85
N CYS A 163 -22.42 3.77 6.45
CA CYS A 163 -21.60 2.70 7.00
C CYS A 163 -20.87 3.06 8.30
N GLY A 164 -20.95 4.31 8.76
CA GLY A 164 -20.43 4.74 10.05
C GLY A 164 -19.02 5.35 10.01
N TYR A 165 -18.58 5.87 8.87
CA TYR A 165 -17.49 6.85 8.85
C TYR A 165 -17.90 8.15 9.57
N PRO A 166 -16.93 8.98 10.02
CA PRO A 166 -17.22 10.30 10.57
C PRO A 166 -18.12 11.13 9.65
N ASN A 167 -19.08 11.86 10.22
CA ASN A 167 -19.99 12.72 9.48
C ASN A 167 -20.02 14.12 10.11
N PRO A 168 -19.41 15.14 9.47
CA PRO A 168 -18.66 15.06 8.21
C PRO A 168 -17.30 14.34 8.39
N LEU A 169 -16.68 13.87 7.30
CA LEU A 169 -15.30 13.38 7.32
C LEU A 169 -14.38 14.50 7.82
N GLY A 170 -13.33 14.14 8.55
CA GLY A 170 -12.45 15.14 9.14
C GLY A 170 -12.95 15.80 10.42
N SER A 171 -14.22 15.61 10.81
CA SER A 171 -14.80 16.29 11.98
C SER A 171 -14.26 15.84 13.33
N VAL A 172 -13.84 14.58 13.44
CA VAL A 172 -13.37 13.99 14.69
C VAL A 172 -12.05 13.27 14.47
N SER A 173 -11.18 13.34 15.47
CA SER A 173 -10.04 12.43 15.53
C SER A 173 -10.55 11.09 16.03
N TYR A 174 -10.76 10.15 15.11
CA TYR A 174 -11.19 8.80 15.44
C TYR A 174 -10.19 7.82 14.85
N LEU A 175 -9.39 7.17 15.70
CA LEU A 175 -8.60 6.03 15.28
C LEU A 175 -9.42 4.77 15.56
N PRO A 176 -10.09 4.17 14.55
CA PRO A 176 -10.85 2.96 14.77
C PRO A 176 -9.92 1.83 15.18
N THR A 177 -10.47 0.85 15.90
CA THR A 177 -9.79 -0.43 16.02
C THR A 177 -9.86 -1.19 14.69
N VAL A 178 -8.98 -2.17 14.50
CA VAL A 178 -9.01 -3.11 13.36
C VAL A 178 -10.40 -3.72 13.19
N LEU A 179 -11.05 -4.18 14.26
CA LEU A 179 -12.40 -4.74 14.19
C LEU A 179 -13.43 -3.73 13.70
N LYS A 180 -13.42 -2.51 14.27
CA LYS A 180 -14.39 -1.48 13.89
C LYS A 180 -14.19 -1.02 12.44
N ALA A 181 -12.94 -0.84 12.02
CA ALA A 181 -12.62 -0.54 10.64
C ALA A 181 -13.10 -1.67 9.71
N ALA A 182 -12.82 -2.94 10.03
CA ALA A 182 -13.29 -4.08 9.24
C ALA A 182 -14.81 -4.06 9.03
N GLN A 183 -15.59 -3.83 10.10
CA GLN A 183 -17.06 -3.75 10.01
C GLN A 183 -17.55 -2.61 9.11
N VAL A 184 -16.97 -1.43 9.25
CA VAL A 184 -17.32 -0.25 8.45
C VAL A 184 -16.96 -0.47 6.96
N GLN A 185 -15.78 -1.01 6.70
CA GLN A 185 -15.31 -1.30 5.35
C GLN A 185 -16.10 -2.45 4.70
N GLN A 186 -16.49 -3.48 5.46
CA GLN A 186 -17.35 -4.55 4.98
C GLN A 186 -18.72 -4.02 4.56
N CYS A 187 -19.30 -3.06 5.31
CA CYS A 187 -20.54 -2.40 4.89
C CYS A 187 -20.40 -1.69 3.53
N MET A 188 -19.27 -1.02 3.27
CA MET A 188 -19.01 -0.39 1.96
C MET A 188 -18.96 -1.42 0.84
N LEU A 189 -18.21 -2.52 1.06
CA LEU A 189 -18.12 -3.63 0.12
C LEU A 189 -19.50 -4.25 -0.17
N ASP A 190 -20.30 -4.45 0.88
CA ASP A 190 -21.66 -5.02 0.78
C ASP A 190 -22.62 -4.13 -0.02
N LYS A 191 -22.41 -2.81 0.02
CA LYS A 191 -23.16 -1.83 -0.78
C LYS A 191 -22.60 -1.67 -2.21
N GLY A 192 -21.61 -2.49 -2.59
CA GLY A 192 -21.02 -2.52 -3.93
C GLY A 192 -20.07 -1.35 -4.18
N PHE A 193 -19.34 -0.91 -3.16
CA PHE A 193 -18.25 0.04 -3.29
C PHE A 193 -16.91 -0.68 -3.20
N GLU A 194 -15.89 -0.09 -3.80
CA GLU A 194 -14.51 -0.54 -3.73
C GLU A 194 -13.62 0.62 -3.25
N PRO A 195 -12.50 0.33 -2.56
CA PRO A 195 -11.58 1.37 -2.16
C PRO A 195 -10.82 1.89 -3.39
N LYS A 196 -10.48 3.18 -3.38
CA LYS A 196 -9.61 3.80 -4.38
C LYS A 196 -8.18 3.23 -4.32
N ASP A 197 -7.76 2.79 -3.14
CA ASP A 197 -6.51 2.08 -2.86
C ASP A 197 -6.80 0.83 -2.02
N LYS A 198 -6.40 -0.35 -2.50
CA LYS A 198 -6.68 -1.63 -1.82
C LYS A 198 -5.90 -1.82 -0.53
N LEU A 199 -4.79 -1.09 -0.31
CA LEU A 199 -3.98 -1.22 0.90
C LEU A 199 -4.72 -0.74 2.16
N ILE A 200 -5.76 0.09 1.99
CA ILE A 200 -6.57 0.59 3.10
C ILE A 200 -7.51 -0.49 3.66
N LEU A 201 -7.66 -1.65 3.02
CA LEU A 201 -8.59 -2.69 3.46
C LEU A 201 -8.02 -3.50 4.62
N VAL A 202 -8.72 -3.50 5.75
CA VAL A 202 -8.41 -4.38 6.89
C VAL A 202 -8.40 -5.84 6.46
N CYS A 203 -9.39 -6.27 5.69
CA CYS A 203 -9.58 -7.68 5.33
C CYS A 203 -8.60 -8.19 4.26
N ARG A 204 -7.92 -7.30 3.54
CA ARG A 204 -6.74 -7.68 2.73
C ARG A 204 -5.59 -8.09 3.65
N ASN A 205 -5.41 -7.35 4.73
CA ASN A 205 -4.22 -7.43 5.57
C ASN A 205 -4.39 -8.47 6.68
N TYR A 206 -5.62 -8.62 7.18
CA TYR A 206 -5.98 -9.48 8.30
C TYR A 206 -7.29 -10.24 8.02
N PRO A 207 -7.29 -11.19 7.06
CA PRO A 207 -8.51 -11.91 6.66
C PRO A 207 -9.16 -12.69 7.81
N GLN A 208 -8.42 -12.99 8.87
CA GLN A 208 -8.89 -13.68 10.07
C GLN A 208 -9.71 -12.81 11.04
N VAL A 209 -9.82 -11.51 10.82
CA VAL A 209 -10.58 -10.59 11.69
C VAL A 209 -12.08 -10.91 11.57
N THR A 210 -12.80 -10.95 12.70
CA THR A 210 -14.22 -11.36 12.74
C THR A 210 -15.14 -10.49 11.87
N GLY A 211 -14.76 -9.24 11.62
CA GLY A 211 -15.49 -8.32 10.75
C GLY A 211 -15.32 -8.57 9.24
N CYS A 212 -14.43 -9.48 8.85
CA CYS A 212 -14.16 -9.82 7.46
C CYS A 212 -15.02 -10.99 7.01
N ARG A 213 -15.65 -10.88 5.84
CA ARG A 213 -16.30 -12.04 5.20
C ARG A 213 -15.24 -12.96 4.60
N THR A 214 -15.46 -14.26 4.75
CA THR A 214 -14.73 -15.34 4.06
C THR A 214 -15.17 -15.48 2.61
#